data_AF-A0A520F1T6-F1
#
_entry.id   AF-A0A520F1T6-F1
#
_cell.length_a   1.000
_cell.length_b   1.000
_cell.length_c   1.000
_cell.angle_alpha   90.00
_cell.angle_beta   90.00
_cell.angle_gamma   90.00
#
_symmetry.space_group_name_H-M   'P 1'
#
loop_
_entity.id
_entity.type
_entity.pdbx_description
1 polymer ?
#
loop_
_entity_poly.entity_id
_entity_poly.type
_entity_poly.pdbx_seq_one_letter_code
_entity_poly.pdbx_strand_id
1 'polypeptide(L)'
;MSSLTLSIRHLQPRAEHWDWQLRGLCRGLDPDVFFSPEGEGRGARARRERAAKDICDQCPVQRACRNHALSVGERYDVWGGTSEADRRYLDTPEPSVRQSVPKRQVQIAQRYRHSIRR
;
A
#
# COMPACT_ATOMS: atom_id res chain seq x y z
N MET A 1 -25.01 20.45 -40.61
CA MET A 1 -23.90 19.51 -40.85
C MET A 1 -22.96 19.62 -39.67
N SER A 2 -23.02 18.66 -38.75
CA SER A 2 -22.24 18.64 -37.51
C SER A 2 -20.76 18.49 -37.83
N SER A 3 -19.99 19.56 -37.66
CA SER A 3 -18.54 19.51 -37.74
C SER A 3 -18.02 19.04 -36.39
N LEU A 4 -17.48 17.82 -36.36
CA LEU A 4 -16.86 17.20 -35.19
C LEU A 4 -15.59 17.97 -34.84
N THR A 5 -15.70 19.02 -34.02
CA THR A 5 -14.54 19.54 -33.29
C THR A 5 -14.11 18.46 -32.30
N LEU A 6 -13.13 17.66 -32.72
CA LEU A 6 -12.42 16.72 -31.87
C LEU A 6 -11.84 17.53 -30.70
N SER A 7 -12.55 17.55 -29.58
CA SER A 7 -12.00 18.06 -28.32
C SER A 7 -10.82 17.17 -27.98
N ILE A 8 -9.64 17.59 -28.40
CA ILE A 8 -8.38 17.22 -27.76
C ILE A 8 -8.55 17.70 -26.31
N ARG A 9 -9.15 16.86 -25.47
CA ARG A 9 -9.03 16.95 -24.03
C ARG A 9 -7.58 16.67 -23.74
N HIS A 10 -6.78 17.73 -23.89
CA HIS A 10 -5.59 18.05 -23.11
C HIS A 10 -4.96 16.80 -22.46
N LEU A 11 -4.08 16.10 -23.20
CA LEU A 11 -3.11 15.21 -22.55
C LEU A 11 -2.16 16.13 -21.78
N GLN A 12 -2.59 16.57 -20.59
CA GLN A 12 -1.74 17.34 -19.69
C GLN A 12 -0.48 16.52 -19.43
N PRO A 13 0.71 17.13 -19.52
CA PRO A 13 1.94 16.43 -19.17
C PRO A 13 1.80 15.92 -17.74
N ARG A 14 1.83 14.60 -17.56
CA ARG A 14 1.82 13.97 -16.23
C ARG A 14 3.12 14.23 -15.44
N ALA A 15 3.94 15.20 -15.85
CA ALA A 15 5.20 15.54 -15.19
C ALA A 15 4.97 15.91 -13.72
N GLU A 16 3.88 16.63 -13.43
CA GLU A 16 3.46 16.97 -12.06
C GLU A 16 3.26 15.74 -11.15
N HIS A 17 2.89 14.58 -11.74
CA HIS A 17 2.74 13.34 -10.98
C HIS A 17 4.08 12.77 -10.49
N TRP A 18 5.20 13.23 -11.05
CA TRP A 18 6.54 12.71 -10.79
C TRP A 18 7.47 13.74 -10.12
N ASP A 19 7.11 15.02 -10.10
CA ASP A 19 7.92 16.11 -9.53
C ASP A 19 8.28 15.92 -8.06
N TRP A 20 7.46 15.19 -7.30
CA TRP A 20 7.78 14.85 -5.92
C TRP A 20 9.08 14.04 -5.82
N GLN A 21 9.42 13.23 -6.83
CA GLN A 21 10.65 12.44 -6.82
C GLN A 21 11.87 13.37 -6.73
N LEU A 22 11.84 14.52 -7.40
CA LEU A 22 12.94 15.50 -7.44
C LEU A 22 13.31 16.04 -6.05
N ARG A 23 12.39 15.99 -5.08
CA ARG A 23 12.59 16.43 -3.69
C ARG A 23 13.02 15.31 -2.74
N GLY A 24 13.30 14.11 -3.24
CA GLY A 24 13.76 12.98 -2.44
C GLY A 24 15.18 13.18 -1.92
N LEU A 25 15.39 13.06 -0.60
CA LEU A 25 16.71 13.12 0.02
C LEU A 25 17.66 12.02 -0.49
N CYS A 26 17.12 10.90 -0.99
CA CYS A 26 17.90 9.79 -1.53
C CYS A 26 18.65 10.13 -2.84
N ARG A 27 18.27 11.20 -3.56
CA ARG A 27 18.79 11.50 -4.92
C ARG A 27 20.28 11.83 -5.00
N GLY A 28 20.91 12.17 -3.88
CA GLY A 28 22.35 12.45 -3.81
C GLY A 28 23.15 11.39 -3.07
N LEU A 29 22.53 10.27 -2.71
CA LEU A 29 23.13 9.22 -1.90
C LEU A 29 23.44 8.00 -2.77
N ASP A 30 24.28 7.14 -2.22
CA ASP A 30 24.63 5.87 -2.85
C ASP A 30 23.37 4.99 -3.03
N PRO A 31 23.03 4.57 -4.27
CA PRO A 31 21.88 3.71 -4.52
C PRO A 31 21.96 2.38 -3.77
N ASP A 32 23.15 1.87 -3.46
CA ASP A 32 23.32 0.60 -2.75
C ASP A 32 22.81 0.66 -1.30
N VAL A 33 22.53 1.86 -0.77
CA VAL A 33 21.83 2.03 0.51
C VAL A 33 20.36 1.63 0.36
N PHE A 34 19.74 1.88 -0.79
CA PHE A 34 18.31 1.68 -0.99
C PHE A 34 18.00 0.36 -1.72
N PHE A 35 18.89 -0.07 -2.62
CA PHE A 35 18.67 -1.22 -3.50
C PHE A 35 19.58 -2.40 -3.15
N SER A 36 19.02 -3.60 -3.09
CA SER A 36 19.76 -4.83 -2.76
C SER A 36 20.79 -5.15 -3.84
N PRO A 37 22.08 -5.37 -3.50
CA PRO A 37 23.01 -6.01 -4.42
C PRO A 37 22.70 -7.50 -4.56
N GLU A 38 23.16 -8.12 -5.66
CA GLU A 38 23.03 -9.56 -5.86
C GLU A 38 23.72 -10.36 -4.74
N GLY A 39 23.05 -11.41 -4.26
CA GLY A 39 23.63 -12.30 -3.24
C GLY A 39 23.72 -11.72 -1.83
N GLU A 40 23.03 -10.60 -1.55
CA GLU A 40 23.05 -9.98 -0.22
C GLU A 40 22.56 -10.94 0.89
N GLY A 41 23.40 -11.16 1.90
CA GLY A 41 23.03 -11.95 3.06
C GLY A 41 22.00 -11.25 3.95
N ARG A 42 21.13 -12.02 4.63
CA ARG A 42 20.03 -11.50 5.47
C ARG A 42 20.45 -10.42 6.47
N GLY A 43 21.61 -10.58 7.12
CA GLY A 43 22.12 -9.62 8.09
C GLY A 43 22.60 -8.30 7.46
N ALA A 44 23.20 -8.37 6.27
CA ALA A 44 23.57 -7.19 5.49
C ALA A 44 22.31 -6.44 5.04
N ARG A 45 21.33 -7.18 4.51
CA ARG A 45 20.02 -6.64 4.15
C ARG A 45 19.34 -5.90 5.29
N ALA A 46 19.28 -6.50 6.48
CA ALA A 46 18.65 -5.85 7.63
C ALA A 46 19.33 -4.52 8.02
N ARG A 47 20.66 -4.45 7.92
CA ARG A 47 21.41 -3.21 8.20
C ARG A 47 21.17 -2.15 7.14
N ARG A 48 21.21 -2.54 5.86
CA ARG A 48 20.94 -1.65 4.73
C ARG A 48 19.52 -1.09 4.79
N GLU A 49 18.52 -1.97 4.99
CA GLU A 49 17.12 -1.54 5.13
C GLU A 49 16.94 -0.54 6.28
N ARG A 50 17.61 -0.75 7.41
CA ARG A 50 17.59 0.21 8.52
C ARG A 50 18.19 1.56 8.14
N ALA A 51 19.37 1.56 7.52
CA ALA A 51 20.02 2.80 7.08
C ALA A 51 19.16 3.58 6.07
N ALA A 52 18.54 2.89 5.11
CA ALA A 52 17.62 3.51 4.16
C ALA A 52 16.36 4.08 4.83
N LYS A 53 15.81 3.39 5.84
CA LYS A 53 14.65 3.86 6.61
C LYS A 53 14.98 5.13 7.39
N ASP A 54 16.14 5.21 8.03
CA ASP A 54 16.60 6.38 8.79
C ASP A 54 16.69 7.64 7.90
N ILE A 55 17.09 7.47 6.63
CA ILE A 55 17.09 8.55 5.63
C ILE A 55 15.65 8.90 5.21
N CYS A 56 14.82 7.88 4.96
CA CYS A 56 13.44 8.08 4.56
C CYS A 56 12.60 8.80 5.63
N ASP A 57 12.89 8.60 6.91
CA ASP A 57 12.18 9.26 8.02
C ASP A 57 12.35 10.78 8.07
N GLN A 58 13.43 11.27 7.44
CA GLN A 58 13.71 12.70 7.32
C GLN A 58 13.28 13.26 5.95
N CYS A 59 12.81 12.40 5.04
CA CYS A 59 12.56 12.77 3.65
C CYS A 59 11.21 13.49 3.48
N PRO A 60 11.17 14.70 2.87
CA PRO A 60 9.94 15.49 2.75
C PRO A 60 8.88 14.84 1.85
N VAL A 61 9.28 13.84 1.05
CA VAL A 61 8.40 13.12 0.12
C VAL A 61 8.15 11.68 0.57
N GLN A 62 8.44 11.32 1.83
CA GLN A 62 8.26 9.98 2.37
C GLN A 62 6.86 9.40 2.06
N ARG A 63 5.80 10.16 2.35
CA ARG A 63 4.41 9.73 2.12
C ARG A 63 4.10 9.50 0.65
N ALA A 64 4.50 10.42 -0.23
CA ALA A 64 4.29 10.28 -1.67
C ALA A 64 5.02 9.06 -2.23
N CYS A 65 6.27 8.86 -1.80
CA CYS A 65 7.09 7.71 -2.18
C CYS A 65 6.47 6.37 -1.72
N ARG A 66 6.02 6.29 -0.45
CA ARG A 66 5.36 5.10 0.09
C ARG A 66 4.07 4.79 -0.66
N ASN A 67 3.22 5.79 -0.87
CA ASN A 67 1.95 5.62 -1.57
C ASN A 67 2.16 5.16 -3.01
N HIS A 68 3.19 5.70 -3.69
CA HIS A 68 3.56 5.26 -5.01
C HIS A 68 3.94 3.77 -5.01
N ALA A 69 4.86 3.37 -4.13
CA ALA A 69 5.32 1.99 -4.01
C ALA A 69 4.16 1.01 -3.73
N LEU A 70 3.22 1.38 -2.87
CA LEU A 70 2.02 0.59 -2.62
C LEU A 70 1.12 0.52 -3.87
N SER A 71 0.88 1.65 -4.55
CA SER A 71 -0.01 1.70 -5.70
C SER A 71 0.45 0.88 -6.91
N VAL A 72 1.76 0.74 -7.09
CA VAL A 72 2.35 -0.05 -8.20
C VAL A 72 2.74 -1.46 -7.77
N GLY A 73 2.53 -1.82 -6.49
CA GLY A 73 2.89 -3.13 -5.95
C GLY A 73 4.40 -3.38 -5.95
N GLU A 74 5.20 -2.38 -5.57
CA GLU A 74 6.66 -2.51 -5.55
C GLU A 74 7.11 -3.59 -4.57
N ARG A 75 7.83 -4.58 -5.09
CA ARG A 75 8.07 -5.87 -4.43
C ARG A 75 9.35 -5.90 -3.63
N TYR A 76 10.32 -5.05 -3.92
CA TYR A 76 11.63 -5.11 -3.29
C TYR A 76 12.06 -3.78 -2.69
N ASP A 77 13.11 -3.82 -1.88
CA ASP A 77 13.83 -2.64 -1.40
C ASP A 77 13.03 -1.67 -0.51
N VAL A 78 13.70 -0.60 -0.08
CA VAL A 78 13.11 0.42 0.79
C VAL A 78 12.52 1.56 -0.01
N TRP A 79 11.23 1.80 0.19
CA TRP A 79 10.47 2.89 -0.41
C TRP A 79 9.69 3.63 0.65
N GLY A 80 9.88 4.96 0.75
CA GLY A 80 9.12 5.82 1.67
C GLY A 80 9.12 5.33 3.12
N GLY A 81 10.26 4.82 3.59
CA GLY A 81 10.45 4.31 4.95
C GLY A 81 9.85 2.91 5.20
N THR A 82 9.54 2.16 4.15
CA THR A 82 9.01 0.79 4.25
C THR A 82 9.88 -0.17 3.45
N SER A 83 10.28 -1.29 4.03
CA SER A 83 10.85 -2.40 3.27
C SER A 83 9.75 -3.27 2.67
N GLU A 84 10.13 -4.21 1.82
CA GLU A 84 9.23 -5.25 1.30
C GLU A 84 8.41 -5.92 2.40
N ALA A 85 9.06 -6.31 3.51
CA ALA A 85 8.39 -6.96 4.62
C ALA A 85 7.33 -6.05 5.26
N ASP A 86 7.65 -4.77 5.48
CA ASP A 86 6.68 -3.80 6.02
C ASP A 86 5.48 -3.64 5.09
N ARG A 87 5.72 -3.54 3.78
CA ARG A 87 4.64 -3.33 2.80
C ARG A 87 3.67 -4.49 2.72
N ARG A 88 4.11 -5.74 2.95
CA ARG A 88 3.19 -6.90 3.05
C ARG A 88 2.14 -6.73 4.16
N TYR A 89 2.51 -6.08 5.27
CA TYR A 89 1.56 -5.82 6.37
C TYR A 89 0.66 -4.62 6.08
N LEU A 90 1.07 -3.68 5.23
CA LEU A 90 0.28 -2.51 4.83
C LEU A 90 -0.72 -2.79 3.71
N ASP A 91 -0.39 -3.73 2.82
CA ASP A 91 -1.26 -4.19 1.73
C ASP A 91 -2.26 -5.27 2.18
N THR A 92 -2.17 -5.72 3.44
CA THR A 92 -3.23 -6.54 4.00
C THR A 92 -4.44 -5.63 4.20
N PRO A 93 -5.59 -5.87 3.53
CA PRO A 93 -6.80 -5.16 3.90
C PRO A 93 -7.01 -5.42 5.39
N GLU A 94 -7.11 -4.36 6.19
CA GLU A 94 -7.53 -4.43 7.59
C GLU A 94 -8.58 -5.55 7.72
N PRO A 95 -8.45 -6.50 8.66
CA PRO A 95 -9.53 -7.44 8.90
C PRO A 95 -10.72 -6.57 9.24
N SER A 96 -11.62 -6.41 8.27
CA SER A 96 -12.68 -5.42 8.33
C SER A 96 -13.31 -5.57 9.69
N VAL A 97 -13.30 -4.51 10.49
CA VAL A 97 -13.94 -4.51 11.79
C VAL A 97 -15.36 -4.98 11.53
N ARG A 98 -15.63 -6.26 11.79
CA ARG A 98 -16.95 -6.86 11.60
C ARG A 98 -17.79 -6.17 12.65
N GLN A 99 -18.44 -5.09 12.25
CA GLN A 99 -19.45 -4.45 13.06
C GLN A 99 -20.43 -5.56 13.43
N SER A 100 -20.46 -5.89 14.72
CA SER A 100 -21.30 -6.92 15.28
C SER A 100 -22.75 -6.50 15.08
N VAL A 101 -23.37 -7.04 14.04
CA VAL A 101 -24.82 -6.92 13.84
C VAL A 101 -25.50 -7.52 15.07
N PRO A 102 -26.34 -6.77 15.81
CA PRO A 102 -27.04 -7.31 16.96
C PRO A 102 -27.91 -8.49 16.52
N LYS A 103 -27.65 -9.68 17.06
CA LYS A 103 -28.53 -10.83 16.86
C LYS A 103 -29.88 -10.51 17.49
N ARG A 104 -30.88 -10.13 16.69
CA ARG A 104 -32.28 -10.19 17.12
C ARG A 104 -32.56 -11.64 17.49
N GLN A 105 -32.90 -11.90 18.75
CA GLN A 105 -33.36 -13.21 19.21
C GLN A 105 -34.61 -13.59 18.44
N VAL A 106 -34.48 -14.52 17.51
CA VAL A 106 -35.62 -15.17 16.86
C VAL A 106 -36.24 -16.11 17.89
N GLN A 107 -37.39 -15.72 18.45
CA GLN A 107 -38.20 -16.61 19.27
C GLN A 107 -38.88 -17.63 18.34
N ILE A 108 -38.34 -18.83 18.28
CA ILE A 108 -38.97 -19.96 17.58
C ILE A 108 -40.20 -20.37 18.40
N ALA A 109 -41.40 -20.15 17.85
CA ALA A 109 -42.65 -20.57 18.45
C ALA A 109 -42.65 -22.09 18.69
N GLN A 110 -43.02 -22.50 19.91
CA GLN A 110 -42.99 -23.86 20.47
C GLN A 110 -43.99 -24.84 19.80
N ARG A 111 -44.30 -24.71 18.51
CA ARG A 111 -45.32 -25.53 17.85
C ARG A 111 -44.86 -26.93 17.40
N TYR A 112 -43.57 -27.26 17.51
CA TYR A 112 -43.02 -28.59 17.20
C TYR A 112 -42.89 -29.50 18.44
N ARG A 113 -43.97 -29.73 19.20
CA ARG A 113 -43.98 -30.77 20.27
C ARG A 113 -45.17 -31.72 20.28
N HIS A 114 -46.14 -31.60 19.37
CA HIS A 114 -47.37 -32.41 19.46
C HIS A 114 -47.62 -33.42 18.32
N SER A 115 -46.68 -33.63 17.37
CA SER A 115 -46.89 -34.62 16.29
C SER A 115 -46.04 -35.90 16.39
N ILE A 116 -45.36 -36.17 17.51
CA ILE A 116 -44.55 -37.40 17.73
C ILE A 116 -45.04 -38.16 18.97
N ARG A 117 -46.37 -38.33 19.08
CA ARG A 117 -47.01 -39.34 19.93
C ARG A 117 -48.31 -39.82 19.26
N ARG A 118 -48.18 -40.52 18.14
CA ARG A 118 -49.10 -41.58 17.70
C ARG A 118 -48.28 -42.61 16.95
#